data_AF-M0MLQ7-F1
#
_entry.id   AF-M0MLQ7-F1
#
_cell.length_a   1.000
_cell.length_b   1.000
_cell.length_c   1.000
_cell.angle_alpha   90.00
_cell.angle_beta   90.00
_cell.angle_gamma   90.00
#
_symmetry.space_group_name_H-M   'P 1'
#
loop_
_entity.id
_entity.type
_entity.pdbx_description
1 polymer ?
#
loop_
_entity_poly.entity_id
_entity_poly.type
_entity_poly.pdbx_seq_one_letter_code
_entity_poly.pdbx_strand_id
1 'polypeptide(L)'
;MPIIPEEWNELDSTAGLLYELGWLLLMFIVLGSFLIFQPPFFDVKITPVRLNGSILLGVVLGVSLVVSTMSERARRFWEIHEYRFGGLLVFSLLFQAVLRLVPTWTLLTGITVSIVAIPGRIAIYLQARTE
;
A
#
# COMPACT_ATOMS: atom_id res chain seq x y z
N MET A 1 12.34 8.68 20.91
CA MET A 1 13.24 8.02 19.94
C MET A 1 12.38 7.50 18.81
N PRO A 2 12.67 7.85 17.55
CA PRO A 2 11.96 7.25 16.42
C PRO A 2 12.22 5.73 16.42
N ILE A 3 11.15 4.95 16.28
CA ILE A 3 11.21 3.46 16.24
C ILE A 3 11.89 2.98 14.94
N ILE A 4 11.89 3.82 13.91
CA ILE A 4 12.51 3.57 12.61
C ILE A 4 13.70 4.54 12.46
N PRO A 5 14.92 4.05 12.16
CA PRO A 5 16.07 4.92 11.91
C PRO A 5 15.81 5.90 10.75
N GLU A 6 16.25 7.15 10.86
CA GLU A 6 16.08 8.15 9.80
C GLU A 6 16.75 7.73 8.48
N GLU A 7 17.85 6.98 8.57
CA GLU A 7 18.58 6.35 7.46
C GLU A 7 17.71 5.42 6.59
N TRP A 8 16.57 4.96 7.11
CA TRP A 8 15.64 4.09 6.37
C TRP A 8 14.64 4.88 5.52
N ASN A 9 14.55 6.20 5.72
CA ASN A 9 13.75 7.09 4.86
C ASN A 9 14.51 7.54 3.60
N GLU A 10 15.80 7.22 3.49
CA GLU A 10 16.60 7.50 2.30
C GLU A 10 16.21 6.55 1.15
N LEU A 11 16.16 7.08 -0.07
CA LEU A 11 15.66 6.37 -1.25
C LEU A 11 16.59 5.24 -1.71
N ASP A 12 17.87 5.33 -1.39
CA ASP A 12 18.95 4.37 -1.66
C ASP A 12 19.20 3.40 -0.49
N SER A 13 18.40 3.48 0.57
CA SER A 13 18.53 2.62 1.74
C SER A 13 18.01 1.21 1.46
N THR A 14 18.91 0.22 1.45
CA THR A 14 18.52 -1.19 1.28
C THR A 14 17.62 -1.67 2.42
N ALA A 15 17.87 -1.21 3.65
CA ALA A 15 17.07 -1.57 4.82
C ALA A 15 15.66 -0.96 4.76
N GLY A 16 15.55 0.30 4.34
CA GLY A 16 14.26 0.96 4.09
C GLY A 16 13.44 0.25 3.01
N LEU A 17 14.07 -0.11 1.89
CA LEU A 17 13.43 -0.88 0.83
C LEU A 17 12.91 -2.24 1.33
N LEU A 18 13.75 -3.02 2.03
CA LEU A 18 13.34 -4.33 2.54
C LEU A 18 12.22 -4.23 3.57
N TYR A 19 12.24 -3.21 4.42
CA TYR A 19 11.17 -2.93 5.37
C TYR A 19 9.84 -2.68 4.65
N GLU A 20 9.82 -1.80 3.65
CA GLU A 20 8.61 -1.52 2.89
C GLU A 20 8.12 -2.71 2.06
N LEU A 21 9.03 -3.43 1.40
CA LEU A 21 8.69 -4.65 0.66
C LEU A 21 8.10 -5.71 1.60
N GLY A 22 8.66 -5.84 2.81
CA GLY A 22 8.11 -6.70 3.85
C GLY A 22 6.67 -6.33 4.21
N TRP A 23 6.36 -5.05 4.36
CA TRP A 23 4.99 -4.58 4.61
C TRP A 23 4.05 -4.79 3.43
N LEU A 24 4.50 -4.53 2.19
CA LEU A 24 3.71 -4.75 0.98
C LEU A 24 3.40 -6.23 0.79
N LEU A 25 4.37 -7.11 1.06
CA LEU A 25 4.21 -8.55 1.03
C LEU A 25 3.27 -9.03 2.14
N LEU A 26 3.42 -8.51 3.36
CA LEU A 26 2.53 -8.83 4.46
C LEU A 26 1.08 -8.42 4.13
N MET A 27 0.88 -7.23 3.57
CA MET A 27 -0.43 -6.78 3.08
C MET A 27 -0.99 -7.74 2.04
N PHE A 28 -0.18 -8.15 1.06
CA PHE A 28 -0.59 -9.11 0.05
C PHE A 28 -1.03 -10.44 0.66
N ILE A 29 -0.27 -10.98 1.61
CA ILE A 29 -0.59 -12.24 2.30
C ILE A 29 -1.87 -12.11 3.12
N VAL A 30 -2.01 -11.03 3.89
CA VAL A 30 -3.19 -10.77 4.72
C VAL A 30 -4.44 -10.66 3.84
N LEU A 31 -4.42 -9.79 2.82
CA LEU A 31 -5.56 -9.60 1.91
C LEU A 31 -5.87 -10.88 1.11
N GLY A 32 -4.84 -11.60 0.65
CA GLY A 32 -4.99 -12.89 -0.03
C GLY A 32 -5.64 -13.95 0.86
N SER A 33 -5.28 -13.99 2.15
CA SER A 33 -5.90 -14.90 3.11
C SER A 33 -7.39 -14.62 3.30
N PHE A 34 -7.82 -13.35 3.32
CA PHE A 34 -9.24 -12.98 3.35
C PHE A 34 -10.00 -13.50 2.14
N LEU A 35 -9.35 -13.54 0.96
CA LEU A 35 -9.94 -14.01 -0.28
C LEU A 35 -10.08 -15.54 -0.32
N ILE A 36 -9.12 -16.27 0.25
CA ILE A 36 -9.09 -17.74 0.30
C ILE A 36 -10.02 -18.28 1.39
N PHE A 37 -9.89 -17.77 2.62
CA PHE A 37 -10.60 -18.31 3.78
C PHE A 37 -12.01 -17.74 3.94
N GLN A 38 -12.35 -16.66 3.23
CA GLN A 38 -13.65 -15.99 3.21
C GLN A 38 -14.32 -15.98 4.60
N PRO A 39 -13.81 -15.19 5.55
CA PRO A 39 -14.37 -15.14 6.89
C PRO A 39 -15.87 -14.86 6.82
N PRO A 40 -16.68 -15.36 7.78
CA PRO A 40 -18.14 -15.30 7.73
C PRO A 40 -18.73 -13.88 7.65
N PHE A 41 -17.91 -12.85 7.88
CA PHE A 41 -18.27 -11.44 7.78
C PHE A 41 -18.11 -10.85 6.35
N PHE A 42 -17.57 -11.59 5.39
CA PHE A 42 -17.27 -11.12 4.03
C PHE A 42 -17.82 -12.04 2.96
N ASP A 43 -18.80 -11.56 2.17
CA ASP A 43 -19.27 -12.26 0.96
C ASP A 43 -18.50 -11.73 -0.26
N VAL A 44 -17.55 -12.53 -0.74
CA VAL A 44 -16.65 -12.15 -1.84
C VAL A 44 -17.14 -12.78 -3.15
N LYS A 45 -17.89 -12.00 -3.93
CA LYS A 45 -18.35 -12.42 -5.27
C LYS A 45 -17.43 -11.87 -6.35
N ILE A 46 -16.54 -12.72 -6.86
CA ILE A 46 -15.66 -12.40 -7.98
C ILE A 46 -16.48 -12.46 -9.27
N THR A 47 -16.64 -11.31 -9.91
CA THR A 47 -17.26 -11.20 -11.24
C THR A 47 -16.28 -10.48 -12.17
N PRO A 48 -16.33 -10.70 -13.49
CA PRO A 48 -15.40 -10.08 -14.43
C PRO A 48 -15.37 -8.54 -14.33
N VAL A 49 -16.54 -7.93 -14.12
CA VAL A 49 -16.67 -6.47 -13.94
C VAL A 49 -15.95 -6.00 -12.68
N ARG A 50 -16.16 -6.68 -11.54
CA ARG A 50 -15.51 -6.33 -10.28
C ARG A 50 -13.99 -6.57 -10.33
N LEU A 51 -13.57 -7.63 -11.01
CA LEU A 51 -12.16 -7.95 -11.20
C LEU A 51 -11.46 -6.86 -12.01
N ASN A 52 -11.96 -6.56 -13.22
CA ASN A 52 -11.35 -5.56 -14.10
C ASN A 52 -11.35 -4.16 -13.47
N GLY A 53 -12.47 -3.77 -12.84
CA GLY A 53 -12.56 -2.48 -12.17
C GLY A 53 -11.59 -2.35 -10.99
N SER A 54 -11.43 -3.42 -10.21
CA SER A 54 -10.49 -3.43 -9.07
C SER A 54 -9.03 -3.42 -9.52
N ILE A 55 -8.71 -4.09 -10.63
CA ILE A 55 -7.38 -4.04 -11.22
C ILE A 55 -7.06 -2.62 -11.68
N LEU A 56 -7.97 -1.98 -12.44
CA LEU A 56 -7.77 -0.62 -12.93
C LEU A 56 -7.57 0.38 -11.77
N LEU A 57 -8.47 0.35 -10.78
CA LEU A 57 -8.32 1.21 -9.60
C LEU A 57 -7.04 0.90 -8.83
N GLY A 58 -6.70 -0.38 -8.65
CA GLY A 58 -5.50 -0.78 -7.93
C GLY A 58 -4.21 -0.36 -8.63
N VAL A 59 -4.18 -0.39 -9.97
CA VAL A 59 -3.04 0.12 -10.75
C VAL A 59 -2.89 1.63 -10.57
N VAL A 60 -3.98 2.40 -10.71
CA VAL A 60 -3.93 3.87 -10.53
C VAL A 60 -3.45 4.24 -9.13
N LEU A 61 -3.99 3.58 -8.10
CA LEU A 61 -3.58 3.82 -6.71
C LEU A 61 -2.14 3.38 -6.45
N GLY A 62 -1.73 2.23 -6.96
CA GLY A 62 -0.36 1.71 -6.81
C GLY A 62 0.67 2.64 -7.46
N VAL A 63 0.41 3.10 -8.68
CA VAL A 63 1.27 4.07 -9.36
C VAL A 63 1.28 5.40 -8.59
N SER A 64 0.12 5.88 -8.13
CA SER A 64 0.04 7.13 -7.36
C SER A 64 0.83 7.05 -6.06
N LEU A 65 0.80 5.91 -5.36
CA LEU A 65 1.63 5.67 -4.18
C LEU A 65 3.12 5.74 -4.51
N VAL A 66 3.55 5.04 -5.56
CA VAL A 66 4.96 5.06 -6.01
C VAL A 66 5.40 6.48 -6.36
N VAL A 67 4.64 7.21 -7.16
CA VAL A 67 4.94 8.61 -7.52
C VAL A 67 4.94 9.53 -6.31
N SER A 68 4.05 9.31 -5.32
CA SER A 68 4.01 10.11 -4.11
C SER A 68 5.31 10.02 -3.31
N THR A 69 6.00 8.88 -3.34
CA THR A 69 7.28 8.73 -2.63
C THR A 69 8.42 9.56 -3.21
N MET A 70 8.30 9.99 -4.47
CA MET A 70 9.25 10.91 -5.12
C MET A 70 8.96 12.38 -4.80
N SER A 71 7.78 12.70 -4.27
CA SER A 71 7.40 14.08 -3.96
C SER A 71 7.87 14.51 -2.58
N GLU A 72 8.71 15.55 -2.52
CA GLU A 72 9.13 16.16 -1.25
C GLU A 72 7.94 16.63 -0.40
N ARG A 73 6.87 17.11 -1.03
CA ARG A 73 5.67 17.58 -0.30
C ARG A 73 4.97 16.43 0.42
N ALA A 74 4.90 15.27 -0.22
CA ALA A 74 4.34 14.08 0.40
C ALA A 74 5.25 13.58 1.53
N ARG A 75 6.58 13.54 1.33
CA ARG A 75 7.54 13.18 2.39
C ARG A 75 7.42 14.08 3.62
N ARG A 76 7.44 15.41 3.44
CA ARG A 76 7.29 16.37 4.56
C ARG A 76 5.96 16.23 5.30
N PHE A 77 4.88 15.90 4.60
CA PHE A 77 3.58 15.64 5.25
C PHE A 77 3.65 14.42 6.19
N TRP A 78 4.41 13.39 5.82
CA TRP A 78 4.58 12.15 6.60
C TRP A 78 5.66 12.24 7.69
N GLU A 79 6.57 13.21 7.62
CA GLU A 79 7.58 13.48 8.66
C GLU A 79 6.94 14.06 9.95
N ILE A 80 5.86 14.82 9.81
CA ILE A 80 5.16 15.42 10.96
C ILE A 80 4.32 14.34 11.66
N HIS A 81 4.69 14.00 12.90
CA HIS A 81 4.09 12.91 13.66
C HIS A 81 2.56 13.03 13.80
N GLU A 82 2.04 14.23 14.06
CA GLU A 82 0.60 14.48 14.24
C GLU A 82 -0.20 14.22 12.95
N TYR A 83 0.30 14.68 11.80
CA TYR A 83 -0.32 14.44 10.51
C TYR A 83 -0.21 12.98 10.08
N ARG A 84 0.92 12.33 10.35
CA ARG A 84 1.10 10.89 10.12
C ARG A 84 0.11 10.06 10.95
N PHE A 85 -0.03 10.36 12.23
CA PHE A 85 -0.95 9.64 13.11
C PHE A 85 -2.41 9.87 12.70
N GLY A 86 -2.82 11.13 12.52
CA GLY A 86 -4.18 11.48 12.08
C GLY A 86 -4.51 10.87 10.71
N GLY A 87 -3.57 10.94 9.76
CA GLY A 87 -3.70 10.35 8.43
C GLY A 87 -3.87 8.84 8.47
N LEU A 88 -3.04 8.12 9.23
CA LEU A 88 -3.15 6.66 9.39
C LEU A 88 -4.45 6.26 10.09
N LEU A 89 -4.88 7.03 11.10
CA LEU A 89 -6.13 6.77 11.81
C LEU A 89 -7.33 6.92 10.88
N VAL A 90 -7.42 8.04 10.16
CA VAL A 90 -8.49 8.30 9.18
C VAL A 90 -8.44 7.25 8.07
N PHE A 91 -7.26 6.94 7.54
CA PHE A 91 -7.07 5.90 6.53
C PHE A 91 -7.55 4.53 7.03
N SER A 92 -7.18 4.14 8.26
CA SER A 92 -7.60 2.87 8.86
C SER A 92 -9.12 2.79 9.04
N LEU A 93 -9.76 3.87 9.53
CA LEU A 93 -11.21 3.92 9.71
C LEU A 93 -11.94 3.84 8.36
N LEU A 94 -11.49 4.62 7.37
CA LEU A 94 -12.02 4.58 6.02
C LEU A 94 -11.83 3.21 5.39
N PHE A 95 -10.64 2.63 5.50
CA PHE A 95 -10.34 1.31 4.96
C PHE A 95 -11.27 0.25 5.54
N GLN A 96 -11.47 0.23 6.86
CA GLN A 96 -12.41 -0.68 7.51
C GLN A 96 -13.85 -0.47 7.04
N ALA A 97 -14.28 0.79 6.88
CA ALA A 97 -15.62 1.12 6.39
C ALA A 97 -15.83 0.64 4.95
N VAL A 98 -14.89 0.92 4.04
CA VAL A 98 -14.97 0.50 2.64
C VAL A 98 -14.87 -1.02 2.52
N LEU A 99 -14.01 -1.68 3.31
CA LEU A 99 -13.89 -3.13 3.34
C LEU A 99 -15.22 -3.79 3.74
N ARG A 100 -15.99 -3.17 4.64
CA ARG A 100 -17.33 -3.66 5.03
C ARG A 100 -18.38 -3.43 3.95
N LEU A 101 -18.31 -2.30 3.23
CA LEU A 101 -19.30 -1.95 2.20
C LEU A 101 -19.08 -2.70 0.89
N VAL A 102 -17.83 -2.80 0.44
CA VAL A 102 -17.46 -3.36 -0.86
C VAL A 102 -16.22 -4.26 -0.71
N PRO A 103 -16.35 -5.40 0.00
CA PRO A 103 -15.21 -6.24 0.37
C PRO A 103 -14.45 -6.77 -0.84
N THR A 104 -15.17 -7.23 -1.87
CA THR A 104 -14.54 -7.76 -3.09
C THR A 104 -13.66 -6.72 -3.78
N TRP A 105 -14.15 -5.49 -3.93
CA TRP A 105 -13.37 -4.45 -4.60
C TRP A 105 -12.15 -4.09 -3.77
N THR A 106 -12.35 -3.85 -2.47
CA THR A 106 -11.29 -3.42 -1.55
C THR A 106 -10.13 -4.43 -1.49
N LEU A 107 -10.45 -5.71 -1.36
CA LEU A 107 -9.44 -6.79 -1.32
C LEU A 107 -8.68 -6.87 -2.64
N LEU A 108 -9.37 -6.90 -3.78
CA LEU A 108 -8.74 -7.01 -5.10
C LEU A 108 -7.92 -5.76 -5.45
N THR A 109 -8.41 -4.57 -5.11
CA THR A 109 -7.67 -3.32 -5.28
C THR A 109 -6.41 -3.32 -4.42
N GLY A 110 -6.51 -3.73 -3.16
CA GLY A 110 -5.35 -3.74 -2.25
C GLY A 110 -4.28 -4.73 -2.70
N ILE A 111 -4.68 -5.92 -3.15
CA ILE A 111 -3.77 -6.91 -3.74
C ILE A 111 -3.07 -6.33 -4.98
N THR A 112 -3.83 -5.69 -5.87
CA THR A 112 -3.27 -5.09 -7.09
C THR A 112 -2.31 -3.95 -6.76
N VAL A 113 -2.66 -3.10 -5.79
CA VAL A 113 -1.77 -2.04 -5.28
C VAL A 113 -0.45 -2.63 -4.79
N SER A 114 -0.48 -3.68 -3.97
CA SER A 114 0.74 -4.34 -3.49
C SER A 114 1.60 -4.86 -4.64
N ILE A 115 0.99 -5.55 -5.62
CA ILE A 115 1.70 -6.10 -6.79
C ILE A 115 2.33 -4.99 -7.64
N VAL A 116 1.66 -3.85 -7.81
CA VAL A 116 2.16 -2.72 -8.61
C VAL A 116 3.20 -1.90 -7.85
N ALA A 117 3.02 -1.73 -6.54
CA ALA A 117 3.92 -0.93 -5.71
C ALA A 117 5.29 -1.60 -5.52
N ILE A 118 5.35 -2.93 -5.42
CA ILE A 118 6.61 -3.69 -5.28
C ILE A 118 7.63 -3.34 -6.38
N PRO A 119 7.35 -3.56 -7.68
CA PRO A 119 8.29 -3.22 -8.75
C PRO A 119 8.54 -1.72 -8.84
N GLY A 120 7.53 -0.88 -8.55
CA GLY A 120 7.70 0.57 -8.53
C GLY A 120 8.73 1.03 -7.50
N ARG A 121 8.67 0.52 -6.27
CA ARG A 121 9.65 0.86 -5.22
C ARG A 121 11.04 0.30 -5.51
N ILE A 122 11.14 -0.89 -6.10
CA ILE A 122 12.42 -1.44 -6.56
C ILE A 122 13.03 -0.55 -7.65
N ALA A 123 12.23 -0.08 -8.61
CA ALA A 123 12.70 0.80 -9.68
C ALA A 123 13.23 2.14 -9.13
N ILE A 124 12.52 2.75 -8.17
CA ILE A 124 12.96 3.98 -7.50
C ILE A 124 14.28 3.77 -6.77
N TYR A 125 14.42 2.67 -6.03
CA TYR A 125 15.66 2.34 -5.33
C TYR A 125 16.83 2.17 -6.31
N LEU A 126 16.62 1.46 -7.42
CA LEU A 126 17.65 1.27 -8.43
C LEU A 126 18.06 2.61 -9.05
N GLN A 127 17.10 3.49 -9.35
CA GLN A 127 17.37 4.83 -9.86
C GLN A 127 18.20 5.66 -8.87
N ALA A 128 17.79 5.70 -7.60
CA ALA A 128 18.47 6.46 -6.55
C ALA A 128 19.89 5.96 -6.26
N ARG A 129 20.19 4.68 -6.52
CA ARG A 129 21.53 4.10 -6.36
C ARG A 129 22.46 4.36 -7.56
N THR A 130 21.90 4.66 -8.72
CA THR A 130 22.67 4.96 -9.94
C THR A 130 22.98 6.44 -10.13
N GLU A 131 22.24 7.33 -9.47
CA GLU A 131 22.51 8.78 -9.40
C GLU A 131 23.57 9.10 -8.34
#